data_AF-A0A838EME3-F1
#
_entry.id   AF-A0A838EME3-F1
#
_cell.length_a   1.000
_cell.length_b   1.000
_cell.length_c   1.000
_cell.angle_alpha   90.00
_cell.angle_beta   90.00
_cell.angle_gamma   90.00
#
_symmetry.space_group_name_H-M   'P 1'
#
loop_
_entity.id
_entity.type
_entity.pdbx_description
1 polymer ?
#
loop_
_entity_poly.entity_id
_entity_poly.type
_entity_poly.pdbx_seq_one_letter_code
_entity_poly.pdbx_strand_id
1 'polypeptide(L)'
;MNLTAQRALSQTIATLISSIVRANYHTAEQAIDIGSYRRGTNTNDHPDIDLFFVNIPHTSAQGFVDWTTIDTFSIVSSWEGIPDLAEIQRLDPILFKTITQSLQQLKTVSSHVSFRGVKAWRDDPGVIFMINLEHPHFGPLKLDCTLHYANSHFSIEHVKRFDHYIENITERYGEEYVQQVLADIRCLKKAVKEESKHQGQLDRRKKVPGFVIEALFLCQPDPLSYAQVIALLNKHTWLADENTKLPEYIPEQREQLIEANRLPGDVLYSITRGGYETLKTVAARESLATDG
;
A
#
# COMPACT_ATOMS: atom_id res chain seq x y z
N MET A 1 -15.93 -4.60 -10.66
CA MET A 1 -14.70 -4.18 -11.35
C MET A 1 -13.97 -5.42 -11.81
N ASN A 2 -13.58 -5.52 -13.08
CA ASN A 2 -12.84 -6.67 -13.61
C ASN A 2 -11.38 -6.57 -13.12
N LEU A 3 -10.96 -7.52 -12.28
CA LEU A 3 -9.63 -7.53 -11.66
C LEU A 3 -8.51 -7.62 -12.68
N THR A 4 -8.68 -8.41 -13.74
CA THR A 4 -7.70 -8.56 -14.82
C THR A 4 -7.48 -7.23 -15.52
N ALA A 5 -8.56 -6.51 -15.81
CA ALA A 5 -8.48 -5.20 -16.45
C ALA A 5 -7.84 -4.13 -15.52
N GLN A 6 -8.16 -4.18 -14.22
CA GLN A 6 -7.53 -3.34 -13.19
C GLN A 6 -6.02 -3.58 -13.08
N ARG A 7 -5.60 -4.85 -13.02
CA ARG A 7 -4.17 -5.23 -12.98
C ARG A 7 -3.44 -4.82 -14.25
N ALA A 8 -4.07 -5.01 -15.41
CA ALA A 8 -3.52 -4.58 -16.70
C ALA A 8 -3.33 -3.06 -16.77
N LEU A 9 -4.30 -2.28 -16.26
CA LEU A 9 -4.17 -0.82 -16.19
C LEU A 9 -3.01 -0.41 -15.28
N SER A 10 -2.96 -0.95 -14.05
CA SER A 10 -1.88 -0.68 -13.10
C SER A 10 -0.51 -1.01 -13.71
N GLN A 11 -0.37 -2.17 -14.36
CA GLN A 11 0.87 -2.58 -15.03
C GLN A 11 1.25 -1.65 -16.18
N THR A 12 0.27 -1.19 -16.96
CA THR A 12 0.50 -0.23 -18.06
C THR A 12 1.04 1.09 -17.50
N ILE A 13 0.38 1.65 -16.48
CA ILE A 13 0.81 2.88 -15.80
C ILE A 13 2.21 2.71 -15.19
N ALA A 14 2.44 1.61 -14.46
CA ALA A 14 3.74 1.28 -13.88
C ALA A 14 4.85 1.24 -14.95
N THR A 15 4.58 0.62 -16.10
CA THR A 15 5.54 0.52 -17.22
C THR A 15 5.85 1.89 -17.83
N LEU A 16 4.83 2.72 -18.07
CA LEU A 16 4.99 4.06 -18.62
C LEU A 16 5.85 4.93 -17.69
N ILE A 17 5.53 4.97 -16.40
CA ILE A 17 6.29 5.77 -15.42
C ILE A 17 7.71 5.20 -15.24
N SER A 18 7.88 3.88 -15.24
CA SER A 18 9.21 3.25 -15.15
C SER A 18 10.15 3.70 -16.26
N SER A 19 9.64 3.85 -17.48
CA SER A 19 10.46 4.32 -18.60
C SER A 19 11.03 5.72 -18.33
N ILE A 20 10.23 6.61 -17.73
CA ILE A 20 10.63 7.98 -17.39
C ILE A 20 11.57 8.00 -16.19
N VAL A 21 11.25 7.25 -15.14
CA VAL A 21 12.09 7.19 -13.93
C VAL A 21 13.46 6.64 -14.29
N ARG A 22 13.57 5.55 -15.05
CA ARG A 22 14.87 5.00 -15.49
C ARG A 22 15.67 5.94 -16.39
N ALA A 23 14.98 6.73 -17.21
CA ALA A 23 15.64 7.71 -18.07
C ALA A 23 16.30 8.86 -17.27
N ASN A 24 15.82 9.14 -16.06
CA ASN A 24 16.35 10.21 -15.20
C ASN A 24 17.14 9.68 -13.98
N TYR A 25 16.85 8.45 -13.54
CA TYR A 25 17.47 7.74 -12.42
C TYR A 25 17.92 6.35 -12.90
N HIS A 26 19.07 6.29 -13.56
CA HIS A 26 19.56 5.12 -14.31
C HIS A 26 19.69 3.82 -13.49
N THR A 27 19.70 3.90 -12.16
CA THR A 27 19.78 2.76 -11.23
C THR A 27 18.41 2.22 -10.80
N ALA A 28 17.33 2.88 -11.20
CA ALA A 28 15.98 2.53 -10.78
C ALA A 28 15.50 1.22 -11.42
N GLU A 29 14.89 0.37 -10.61
CA GLU A 29 14.20 -0.83 -11.09
C GLU A 29 12.86 -0.49 -11.76
N GLN A 30 12.07 -1.52 -12.10
CA GLN A 30 10.70 -1.30 -12.57
C GLN A 30 9.84 -0.86 -11.38
N ALA A 31 8.89 0.04 -11.61
CA ALA A 31 7.87 0.36 -10.63
C ALA A 31 7.10 -0.90 -10.26
N ILE A 32 6.82 -1.05 -8.97
CA ILE A 32 5.88 -2.05 -8.48
C ILE A 32 4.72 -1.28 -7.85
N ASP A 33 3.48 -1.50 -8.33
CA ASP A 33 2.31 -0.99 -7.63
C ASP A 33 2.11 -1.80 -6.35
N ILE A 34 2.46 -1.17 -5.23
CA ILE A 34 2.33 -1.70 -3.88
C ILE A 34 0.98 -1.38 -3.24
N GLY A 35 0.07 -0.79 -4.01
CA GLY A 35 -1.24 -0.37 -3.59
C GLY A 35 -2.25 -1.49 -3.57
N SER A 36 -3.33 -1.26 -2.82
CA SER A 36 -4.46 -2.18 -2.79
C SER A 36 -5.19 -2.27 -4.14
N TYR A 37 -4.96 -1.30 -5.04
CA TYR A 37 -5.51 -1.33 -6.40
C TYR A 37 -4.93 -2.48 -7.21
N ARG A 38 -3.62 -2.62 -7.42
CA ARG A 38 -3.09 -3.78 -8.16
C ARG A 38 -3.47 -5.12 -7.53
N ARG A 39 -3.52 -5.20 -6.21
CA ARG A 39 -3.91 -6.43 -5.50
C ARG A 39 -5.41 -6.75 -5.59
N GLY A 40 -6.25 -5.83 -6.06
CA GLY A 40 -7.69 -6.01 -6.07
C GLY A 40 -8.33 -6.00 -4.68
N THR A 41 -7.62 -5.52 -3.66
CA THR A 41 -8.07 -5.50 -2.27
C THR A 41 -8.44 -4.08 -1.81
N ASN A 42 -8.63 -3.14 -2.75
CA ASN A 42 -9.04 -1.78 -2.47
C ASN A 42 -10.48 -1.74 -1.93
N THR A 43 -10.72 -0.87 -0.96
CA THR A 43 -12.04 -0.65 -0.35
C THR A 43 -12.59 0.76 -0.59
N ASN A 44 -11.85 1.57 -1.37
CA ASN A 44 -12.22 2.93 -1.74
C ASN A 44 -12.91 2.94 -3.10
N ASP A 45 -13.91 3.81 -3.26
CA ASP A 45 -14.54 4.12 -4.54
C ASP A 45 -13.61 4.91 -5.47
N HIS A 46 -12.65 5.63 -4.87
CA HIS A 46 -11.57 6.32 -5.57
C HIS A 46 -10.23 5.73 -5.12
N PRO A 47 -9.77 4.65 -5.76
CA PRO A 47 -8.54 3.99 -5.38
C PRO A 47 -7.30 4.79 -5.80
N ASP A 48 -6.26 4.67 -4.99
CA ASP A 48 -4.91 5.14 -5.31
C ASP A 48 -4.11 3.97 -5.94
N ILE A 49 -3.27 4.28 -6.91
CA ILE A 49 -2.21 3.42 -7.45
C ILE A 49 -0.92 3.88 -6.78
N ASP A 50 -0.30 3.00 -6.01
CA ASP A 50 0.87 3.32 -5.20
C ASP A 50 2.12 2.74 -5.87
N LEU A 51 2.70 3.46 -6.83
CA LEU A 51 3.92 3.03 -7.51
C LEU A 51 5.14 3.20 -6.62
N PHE A 52 5.97 2.17 -6.54
CA PHE A 52 7.18 2.20 -5.75
C PHE A 52 8.41 1.92 -6.59
N PHE A 53 9.43 2.77 -6.45
CA PHE A 53 10.74 2.64 -7.05
C PHE A 53 11.80 2.59 -5.95
N VAL A 54 12.63 1.56 -5.96
CA VAL A 54 13.77 1.42 -5.04
C VAL A 54 15.07 1.84 -5.70
N ASN A 55 16.13 1.96 -4.89
CA ASN A 55 17.49 2.25 -5.33
C ASN A 55 17.61 3.62 -6.04
N ILE A 56 16.84 4.60 -5.56
CA ILE A 56 16.90 5.97 -6.08
C ILE A 56 18.10 6.70 -5.45
N PRO A 57 19.00 7.27 -6.28
CA PRO A 57 20.13 8.02 -5.77
C PRO A 57 19.68 9.33 -5.14
N HIS A 58 20.35 9.71 -4.05
CA HIS A 58 20.07 10.93 -3.28
C HIS A 58 21.36 11.62 -2.83
N THR A 59 22.48 11.34 -3.49
CA THR A 59 23.78 11.90 -3.12
C THR A 59 24.03 13.19 -3.90
N SER A 60 24.28 14.28 -3.17
CA SER A 60 24.56 15.60 -3.77
C SER A 60 25.82 15.58 -4.65
N ALA A 61 26.80 14.74 -4.31
CA ALA A 61 28.01 14.51 -5.10
C ALA A 61 27.71 13.95 -6.51
N GLN A 62 26.58 13.27 -6.69
CA GLN A 62 26.09 12.77 -7.98
C GLN A 62 25.03 13.68 -8.60
N GLY A 63 24.77 14.85 -8.00
CA GLY A 63 23.79 15.83 -8.48
C GLY A 63 22.34 15.54 -8.09
N PHE A 64 22.08 14.61 -7.16
CA PHE A 64 20.74 14.28 -6.68
C PHE A 64 20.43 14.95 -5.34
N VAL A 65 19.16 15.25 -5.12
CA VAL A 65 18.67 15.90 -3.90
C VAL A 65 18.27 14.84 -2.87
N ASP A 66 18.71 15.04 -1.62
CA ASP A 66 18.22 14.29 -0.47
C ASP A 66 16.98 14.98 0.11
N TRP A 67 15.84 14.32 -0.03
CA TRP A 67 14.54 14.81 0.43
C TRP A 67 14.27 14.48 1.91
N THR A 68 15.08 13.64 2.56
CA THR A 68 14.85 13.25 3.96
C THR A 68 14.97 14.44 4.92
N THR A 69 15.75 15.44 4.55
CA THR A 69 15.96 16.66 5.35
C THR A 69 14.94 17.76 5.04
N ILE A 70 14.04 17.55 4.08
CA ILE A 70 13.10 18.56 3.60
C ILE A 70 11.75 18.38 4.31
N ASP A 71 11.40 19.31 5.19
CA ASP A 71 10.09 19.26 5.85
C ASP A 71 8.97 19.80 4.96
N THR A 72 8.39 18.93 4.15
CA THR A 72 7.25 19.29 3.28
C THR A 72 5.92 19.39 4.03
N PHE A 73 5.83 18.98 5.29
CA PHE A 73 4.57 19.01 6.04
C PHE A 73 4.35 20.36 6.73
N SER A 74 5.42 21.02 7.19
CA SER A 74 5.32 22.36 7.76
C SER A 74 5.25 23.48 6.71
N ILE A 75 5.87 23.30 5.54
CA ILE A 75 5.97 24.35 4.50
C ILE A 75 4.60 24.71 3.90
N VAL A 76 3.65 23.77 3.83
CA VAL A 76 2.42 23.91 3.02
C VAL A 76 1.15 23.51 3.75
N SER A 77 1.24 23.02 5.00
CA SER A 77 0.10 22.57 5.83
C SER A 77 -0.88 21.59 5.16
N SER A 78 -0.55 21.09 3.97
CA SER A 78 -1.34 20.16 3.17
C SER A 78 -0.71 18.78 3.25
N TRP A 79 -1.54 17.74 3.18
CA TRP A 79 -1.10 16.36 3.09
C TRP A 79 -0.42 16.02 1.75
N GLU A 80 -0.48 16.96 0.79
CA GLU A 80 0.02 16.87 -0.59
C GLU A 80 1.42 17.45 -0.74
N GLY A 81 1.96 18.12 0.29
CA GLY A 81 3.28 18.76 0.19
C GLY A 81 3.27 19.90 -0.83
N ILE A 82 4.39 20.10 -1.53
CA ILE A 82 4.64 21.24 -2.43
C ILE A 82 3.87 21.03 -3.74
N PRO A 83 2.85 21.86 -4.06
CA PRO A 83 2.02 21.68 -5.25
C PRO A 83 2.52 22.46 -6.48
N ASP A 84 3.44 23.40 -6.30
CA ASP A 84 3.95 24.25 -7.38
C ASP A 84 5.18 23.62 -8.05
N LEU A 85 5.05 23.27 -9.33
CA LEU A 85 6.13 22.72 -10.14
C LEU A 85 7.32 23.67 -10.28
N ALA A 86 7.12 25.00 -10.24
CA ALA A 86 8.22 25.96 -10.31
C ALA A 86 9.10 25.90 -9.05
N GLU A 87 8.48 25.67 -7.89
CA GLU A 87 9.22 25.45 -6.65
C GLU A 87 10.01 24.15 -6.70
N ILE A 88 9.39 23.06 -7.20
CA ILE A 88 10.08 21.78 -7.41
C ILE A 88 11.25 21.95 -8.39
N GLN A 89 11.08 22.69 -9.49
CA GLN A 89 12.16 22.92 -10.46
C GLN A 89 13.38 23.60 -9.82
N ARG A 90 13.14 24.57 -8.94
CA ARG A 90 14.22 25.27 -8.22
C ARG A 90 14.92 24.35 -7.21
N LEU A 91 14.15 23.47 -6.55
CA LEU A 91 14.65 22.59 -5.50
C LEU A 91 15.36 21.35 -6.05
N ASP A 92 14.71 20.65 -7.00
CA ASP A 92 15.14 19.40 -7.60
C ASP A 92 14.76 19.37 -9.10
N PRO A 93 15.65 19.87 -9.98
CA PRO A 93 15.42 19.88 -11.42
C PRO A 93 15.21 18.49 -12.05
N ILE A 94 15.82 17.44 -11.47
CA ILE A 94 15.71 16.06 -11.97
C ILE A 94 14.32 15.52 -11.65
N LEU A 95 13.83 15.74 -10.43
CA LEU A 95 12.47 15.37 -10.05
C LEU A 95 11.44 16.15 -10.85
N PHE A 96 11.62 17.47 -11.03
CA PHE A 96 10.76 18.29 -11.88
C PHE A 96 10.65 17.72 -13.31
N LYS A 97 11.80 17.37 -13.91
CA LYS A 97 11.85 16.77 -15.25
C LYS A 97 11.12 15.42 -15.26
N THR A 98 11.34 14.58 -14.26
CA THR A 98 10.70 13.27 -14.11
C THR A 98 9.18 13.39 -13.99
N ILE A 99 8.67 14.32 -13.18
CA ILE A 99 7.24 14.60 -13.02
C ILE A 99 6.66 15.09 -14.35
N THR A 100 7.29 16.10 -14.97
CA THR A 100 6.79 16.70 -16.22
C THR A 100 6.69 15.66 -17.34
N GLN A 101 7.72 14.83 -17.50
CA GLN A 101 7.72 13.75 -18.49
C GLN A 101 6.70 12.66 -18.16
N SER A 102 6.52 12.33 -16.88
CA SER A 102 5.50 11.38 -16.42
C SER A 102 4.08 11.87 -16.77
N LEU A 103 3.77 13.15 -16.50
CA LEU A 103 2.50 13.77 -16.87
C LEU A 103 2.25 13.70 -18.37
N GLN A 104 3.27 13.97 -19.19
CA GLN A 104 3.18 13.85 -20.66
C GLN A 104 2.95 12.41 -21.10
N GLN A 105 3.69 11.45 -20.54
CA GLN A 105 3.57 10.04 -20.89
C GLN A 105 2.18 9.48 -20.54
N LEU A 106 1.63 9.86 -19.39
CA LEU A 106 0.29 9.46 -18.95
C LEU A 106 -0.84 10.01 -19.81
N LYS A 107 -0.58 11.02 -20.66
CA LYS A 107 -1.58 11.48 -21.64
C LYS A 107 -1.99 10.42 -22.66
N THR A 108 -1.18 9.36 -22.80
CA THR A 108 -1.54 8.18 -23.60
C THR A 108 -2.63 7.32 -22.97
N VAL A 109 -2.84 7.46 -21.65
CA VAL A 109 -3.83 6.70 -20.86
C VAL A 109 -5.06 7.55 -20.53
N SER A 110 -4.90 8.88 -20.38
CA SER A 110 -6.01 9.80 -20.13
C SER A 110 -5.70 11.20 -20.65
N SER A 111 -6.70 11.89 -21.20
CA SER A 111 -6.58 13.31 -21.56
C SER A 111 -6.54 14.26 -20.35
N HIS A 112 -6.95 13.79 -19.17
CA HIS A 112 -7.04 14.59 -17.94
C HIS A 112 -6.04 14.06 -16.92
N VAL A 113 -4.83 14.61 -16.98
CA VAL A 113 -3.73 14.30 -16.06
C VAL A 113 -3.26 15.60 -15.41
N SER A 114 -3.18 15.63 -14.09
CA SER A 114 -2.71 16.80 -13.35
C SER A 114 -1.77 16.44 -12.21
N PHE A 115 -0.80 17.31 -11.98
CA PHE A 115 0.08 17.23 -10.81
C PHE A 115 -0.69 17.63 -9.56
N ARG A 116 -0.53 16.87 -8.47
CA ARG A 116 -1.14 17.16 -7.17
C ARG A 116 -0.13 17.76 -6.19
N GLY A 117 1.08 17.21 -6.14
CA GLY A 117 2.12 17.72 -5.27
C GLY A 117 3.26 16.73 -5.05
N VAL A 118 4.29 17.18 -4.34
CA VAL A 118 5.43 16.37 -3.92
C VAL A 118 5.65 16.52 -2.42
N LYS A 119 5.92 15.42 -1.75
CA LYS A 119 6.30 15.44 -0.32
C LYS A 119 7.48 14.54 -0.03
N ALA A 120 8.29 14.94 0.94
CA ALA A 120 9.21 14.04 1.60
C ALA A 120 8.41 13.00 2.38
N TRP A 121 8.90 11.76 2.39
CA TRP A 121 8.27 10.72 3.16
C TRP A 121 8.83 10.74 4.59
N ARG A 122 7.97 11.09 5.56
CA ARG A 122 8.40 11.36 6.96
C ARG A 122 9.04 10.15 7.65
N ASP A 123 8.53 8.96 7.35
CA ASP A 123 8.84 7.73 8.10
C ASP A 123 9.82 6.81 7.37
N ASP A 124 10.02 7.00 6.07
CA ASP A 124 10.84 6.16 5.19
C ASP A 124 11.64 7.07 4.22
N PRO A 125 12.92 6.79 3.92
CA PRO A 125 13.77 7.69 3.15
C PRO A 125 13.39 7.75 1.66
N GLY A 126 12.94 8.92 1.21
CA GLY A 126 12.58 9.14 -0.18
C GLY A 126 11.63 10.30 -0.39
N VAL A 127 11.06 10.34 -1.59
CA VAL A 127 10.11 11.37 -2.03
C VAL A 127 8.90 10.73 -2.71
N ILE A 128 7.73 11.31 -2.52
CA ILE A 128 6.48 10.88 -3.17
C ILE A 128 5.99 12.03 -4.04
N PHE A 129 5.91 11.82 -5.35
CA PHE A 129 5.20 12.74 -6.25
C PHE A 129 3.84 12.17 -6.63
N MET A 130 2.83 13.04 -6.66
CA MET A 130 1.44 12.64 -6.72
C MET A 130 0.76 13.23 -7.96
N ILE A 131 -0.03 12.41 -8.65
CA ILE A 131 -0.70 12.74 -9.91
C ILE A 131 -2.18 12.33 -9.81
N ASN A 132 -3.07 13.14 -10.34
CA ASN A 132 -4.46 12.75 -10.59
C ASN A 132 -4.64 12.41 -12.07
N LEU A 133 -5.44 11.38 -12.35
CA LEU A 133 -5.73 10.88 -13.69
C LEU A 133 -7.20 10.47 -13.79
N GLU A 134 -7.96 10.99 -14.76
CA GLU A 134 -9.35 10.58 -15.00
C GLU A 134 -9.39 9.52 -16.12
N HIS A 135 -9.49 8.23 -15.78
CA HIS A 135 -9.49 7.18 -16.80
C HIS A 135 -10.91 6.98 -17.40
N PRO A 136 -11.08 6.91 -18.74
CA PRO A 136 -12.40 6.81 -19.38
C PRO A 136 -13.29 5.66 -18.87
N HIS A 137 -12.67 4.54 -18.48
CA HIS A 137 -13.37 3.33 -18.02
C HIS A 137 -13.26 3.04 -16.52
N PHE A 138 -12.31 3.66 -15.82
CA PHE A 138 -12.04 3.38 -14.41
C PHE A 138 -12.30 4.58 -13.50
N GLY A 139 -12.68 5.73 -14.08
CA GLY A 139 -12.98 6.95 -13.36
C GLY A 139 -11.73 7.62 -12.79
N PRO A 140 -11.90 8.42 -11.72
CA PRO A 140 -10.80 9.15 -11.09
C PRO A 140 -9.83 8.18 -10.41
N LEU A 141 -8.56 8.27 -10.80
CA LEU A 141 -7.43 7.56 -10.21
C LEU A 141 -6.45 8.57 -9.64
N LYS A 142 -5.90 8.24 -8.49
CA LYS A 142 -4.77 8.93 -7.89
C LYS A 142 -3.55 8.05 -8.03
N LEU A 143 -2.42 8.63 -8.42
CA LEU A 143 -1.15 7.94 -8.54
C LEU A 143 -0.19 8.56 -7.53
N ASP A 144 0.30 7.74 -6.61
CA ASP A 144 1.34 8.11 -5.66
C ASP A 144 2.62 7.38 -6.08
N CYS A 145 3.61 8.14 -6.56
CA CYS A 145 4.87 7.59 -7.07
C CYS A 145 5.98 7.83 -6.06
N THR A 146 6.35 6.78 -5.34
CA THR A 146 7.39 6.80 -4.32
C THR A 146 8.74 6.46 -4.92
N LEU A 147 9.68 7.39 -4.79
CA LEU A 147 11.09 7.24 -5.12
C LEU A 147 11.88 7.01 -3.82
N HIS A 148 12.22 5.76 -3.54
CA HIS A 148 12.82 5.32 -2.29
C HIS A 148 14.32 5.05 -2.42
N TYR A 149 15.07 5.42 -1.39
CA TYR A 149 16.53 5.38 -1.44
C TYR A 149 17.10 3.99 -1.17
N ALA A 150 16.45 3.21 -0.32
CA ALA A 150 16.91 1.85 -0.06
C ALA A 150 16.70 0.96 -1.30
N ASN A 151 17.55 -0.05 -1.43
CA ASN A 151 17.49 -1.07 -2.48
C ASN A 151 16.36 -2.09 -2.26
N SER A 152 15.79 -2.16 -1.07
CA SER A 152 14.70 -3.04 -0.71
C SER A 152 13.62 -2.29 0.07
N HIS A 153 12.40 -2.81 0.01
CA HIS A 153 11.29 -2.27 0.79
C HIS A 153 10.26 -3.38 1.07
N PHE A 154 9.74 -3.42 2.29
CA PHE A 154 8.84 -4.50 2.71
C PHE A 154 7.57 -4.60 1.87
N SER A 155 7.00 -3.48 1.43
CA SER A 155 5.74 -3.50 0.65
C SER A 155 5.94 -4.14 -0.73
N ILE A 156 7.14 -4.01 -1.30
CA ILE A 156 7.50 -4.69 -2.55
C ILE A 156 7.52 -6.20 -2.32
N GLU A 157 8.21 -6.64 -1.27
CA GLU A 157 8.34 -8.06 -0.94
C GLU A 157 6.98 -8.68 -0.58
N HIS A 158 6.13 -7.94 0.14
CA HIS A 158 4.74 -8.31 0.40
C HIS A 158 3.96 -8.52 -0.90
N VAL A 159 4.06 -7.58 -1.85
CA VAL A 159 3.34 -7.67 -3.13
C VAL A 159 3.81 -8.84 -3.97
N LYS A 160 5.12 -9.08 -4.09
CA LYS A 160 5.64 -10.25 -4.83
C LYS A 160 5.09 -11.55 -4.26
N ARG A 161 5.04 -11.68 -2.93
CA ARG A 161 4.49 -12.86 -2.26
C ARG A 161 2.99 -12.97 -2.43
N PHE A 162 2.26 -11.86 -2.28
CA PHE A 162 0.83 -11.82 -2.52
C PHE A 162 0.50 -12.26 -3.94
N ASP A 163 1.20 -11.72 -4.95
CA ASP A 163 1.06 -12.12 -6.35
C ASP A 163 1.29 -13.63 -6.51
N HIS A 164 2.37 -14.16 -5.92
CA HIS A 164 2.66 -15.60 -5.93
C HIS A 164 1.57 -16.46 -5.28
N TYR A 165 1.03 -16.05 -4.13
CA TYR A 165 -0.08 -16.75 -3.49
C TYR A 165 -1.31 -16.75 -4.39
N ILE A 166 -1.66 -15.59 -4.95
CA ILE A 166 -2.80 -15.45 -5.87
C ILE A 166 -2.62 -16.34 -7.11
N GLU A 167 -1.42 -16.39 -7.70
CA GLU A 167 -1.11 -17.27 -8.83
C GLU A 167 -1.31 -18.74 -8.44
N ASN A 168 -0.72 -19.20 -7.34
CA ASN A 168 -0.85 -20.58 -6.87
C ASN A 168 -2.31 -20.99 -6.62
N ILE A 169 -3.11 -20.12 -5.98
CA ILE A 169 -4.53 -20.44 -5.74
C ILE A 169 -5.36 -20.37 -7.02
N THR A 170 -4.98 -19.51 -7.97
CA THR A 170 -5.63 -19.45 -9.30
C THR A 170 -5.40 -20.76 -10.05
N GLU A 171 -4.16 -21.26 -10.06
CA GLU A 171 -3.81 -22.52 -10.70
C GLU A 171 -4.53 -23.72 -10.06
N ARG A 172 -4.67 -23.73 -8.73
CA ARG A 172 -5.25 -24.86 -7.99
C ARG A 172 -6.78 -24.87 -7.96
N TYR A 173 -7.41 -23.70 -7.86
CA TYR A 173 -8.85 -23.57 -7.59
C TYR A 173 -9.62 -22.76 -8.64
N GLY A 174 -8.93 -22.11 -9.58
CA GLY A 174 -9.52 -21.29 -10.63
C GLY A 174 -9.80 -19.83 -10.22
N GLU A 175 -10.05 -18.99 -11.22
CA GLU A 175 -10.22 -17.53 -11.04
C GLU A 175 -11.42 -17.15 -10.17
N GLU A 176 -12.53 -17.90 -10.25
CA GLU A 176 -13.74 -17.61 -9.47
C GLU A 176 -13.48 -17.70 -7.96
N TYR A 177 -12.72 -18.72 -7.53
CA TYR A 177 -12.33 -18.89 -6.14
C TYR A 177 -11.45 -17.73 -5.66
N VAL A 178 -10.49 -17.29 -6.49
CA VAL A 178 -9.65 -16.13 -6.20
C VAL A 178 -10.47 -14.85 -6.05
N GLN A 179 -11.48 -14.64 -6.91
CA GLN A 179 -12.36 -13.49 -6.77
C GLN A 179 -13.11 -13.50 -5.44
N GLN A 180 -13.52 -14.68 -4.96
CA GLN A 180 -14.15 -14.83 -3.65
C GLN A 180 -13.17 -14.50 -2.51
N VAL A 181 -11.95 -15.06 -2.53
CA VAL A 181 -10.92 -14.77 -1.52
C VAL A 181 -10.61 -13.27 -1.45
N LEU A 182 -10.46 -12.61 -2.59
CA LEU A 182 -10.24 -11.17 -2.65
C LEU A 182 -11.46 -10.37 -2.17
N ALA A 183 -12.68 -10.86 -2.41
CA ALA A 183 -13.89 -10.25 -1.88
C ALA A 183 -13.95 -10.36 -0.34
N ASP A 184 -13.60 -11.50 0.23
CA ASP A 184 -13.54 -11.71 1.67
C ASP A 184 -12.51 -10.78 2.33
N ILE A 185 -11.32 -10.66 1.74
CA ILE A 185 -10.28 -9.71 2.18
C ILE A 185 -10.81 -8.27 2.15
N ARG A 186 -11.48 -7.86 1.05
CA ARG A 186 -12.08 -6.51 0.94
C ARG A 186 -13.14 -6.28 2.02
N CYS A 187 -13.97 -7.28 2.29
CA CYS A 187 -15.02 -7.22 3.29
C CYS A 187 -14.43 -6.93 4.68
N LEU A 188 -13.43 -7.72 5.10
CA LEU A 188 -12.79 -7.52 6.40
C LEU A 188 -12.06 -6.17 6.49
N LYS A 189 -11.32 -5.79 5.43
CA LYS A 189 -10.64 -4.48 5.37
C LYS A 189 -11.62 -3.32 5.50
N LYS A 190 -12.82 -3.44 4.92
CA LYS A 190 -13.87 -2.42 5.00
C LYS A 190 -14.43 -2.34 6.42
N ALA A 191 -14.80 -3.47 7.02
CA ALA A 191 -15.32 -3.55 8.38
C ALA A 191 -14.35 -2.95 9.41
N VAL A 192 -13.05 -3.28 9.29
CA VAL A 192 -11.98 -2.74 10.14
C VAL A 192 -11.79 -1.25 9.94
N LYS A 193 -11.80 -0.77 8.69
CA LYS A 193 -11.67 0.67 8.39
C LYS A 193 -12.85 1.48 8.96
N GLU A 194 -14.06 0.94 8.87
CA GLU A 194 -15.25 1.57 9.44
C GLU A 194 -15.15 1.61 10.97
N GLU A 195 -14.78 0.51 11.61
CA GLU A 195 -14.59 0.46 13.06
C GLU A 195 -13.53 1.46 13.55
N SER A 196 -12.39 1.54 12.88
CA SER A 196 -11.35 2.53 13.22
C SER A 196 -11.84 3.98 13.13
N LYS A 197 -12.85 4.30 12.32
CA LYS A 197 -13.45 5.65 12.28
C LYS A 197 -14.39 5.90 13.45
N HIS A 198 -15.12 4.88 13.89
CA HIS A 198 -16.07 4.99 15.01
C HIS A 198 -15.33 5.19 16.35
N GLN A 199 -14.16 4.57 16.52
CA GLN A 199 -13.35 4.66 17.74
C GLN A 199 -12.59 6.00 17.91
N GLY A 200 -12.71 6.96 16.97
CA GLY A 200 -12.05 8.27 16.98
C GLY A 200 -11.25 8.57 15.70
N GLN A 201 -10.52 9.69 15.66
CA GLN A 201 -9.64 10.00 14.51
C GLN A 201 -8.67 8.83 14.28
N LEU A 202 -8.39 8.54 13.00
CA LEU A 202 -7.45 7.52 12.52
C LEU A 202 -6.04 7.79 13.07
N ASP A 203 -5.81 7.45 14.34
CA ASP A 203 -4.48 7.33 14.87
C ASP A 203 -3.80 6.21 14.07
N ARG A 204 -2.89 6.60 13.18
CA ARG A 204 -2.19 5.67 12.29
C ARG A 204 -1.49 4.56 13.07
N ARG A 205 -1.13 4.81 14.33
CA ARG A 205 -0.51 3.84 15.24
C ARG A 205 -1.51 2.81 15.77
N LYS A 206 -2.80 3.13 15.82
CA LYS A 206 -3.87 2.23 16.27
C LYS A 206 -4.58 1.52 15.12
N LYS A 207 -4.25 1.84 13.87
CA LYS A 207 -4.88 1.24 12.69
C LYS A 207 -4.28 -0.14 12.39
N VAL A 208 -5.13 -1.09 12.01
CA VAL A 208 -4.70 -2.36 11.41
C VAL A 208 -4.21 -2.10 9.97
N PRO A 209 -2.94 -2.41 9.63
CA PRO A 209 -2.49 -2.28 8.27
C PRO A 209 -3.19 -3.28 7.34
N GLY A 210 -3.57 -2.84 6.14
CA GLY A 210 -4.32 -3.68 5.20
C GLY A 210 -3.57 -4.94 4.74
N PHE A 211 -2.23 -4.90 4.69
CA PHE A 211 -1.41 -6.06 4.33
C PHE A 211 -1.44 -7.14 5.42
N VAL A 212 -1.68 -6.80 6.69
CA VAL A 212 -1.84 -7.80 7.76
C VAL A 212 -3.10 -8.60 7.51
N ILE A 213 -4.20 -7.92 7.14
CA ILE A 213 -5.45 -8.59 6.78
C ILE A 213 -5.22 -9.50 5.57
N GLU A 214 -4.53 -9.02 4.53
CA GLU A 214 -4.15 -9.85 3.37
C GLU A 214 -3.35 -11.11 3.79
N ALA A 215 -2.38 -10.95 4.69
CA ALA A 215 -1.58 -12.05 5.22
C ALA A 215 -2.40 -13.06 6.03
N LEU A 216 -3.41 -12.63 6.80
CA LEU A 216 -4.26 -13.56 7.57
C LEU A 216 -4.95 -14.58 6.65
N PHE A 217 -5.45 -14.14 5.50
CA PHE A 217 -6.11 -15.02 4.55
C PHE A 217 -5.13 -15.96 3.83
N LEU A 218 -3.89 -15.51 3.60
CA LEU A 218 -2.93 -16.18 2.71
C LEU A 218 -1.72 -16.81 3.43
N CYS A 219 -1.73 -16.84 4.78
CA CYS A 219 -0.62 -17.37 5.56
C CYS A 219 -0.47 -18.91 5.49
N GLN A 220 -1.46 -19.60 4.93
CA GLN A 220 -1.45 -21.05 4.74
C GLN A 220 -1.54 -21.40 3.24
N PRO A 221 -1.14 -22.61 2.83
CA PRO A 221 -1.24 -23.04 1.44
C PRO A 221 -2.66 -22.94 0.87
N ASP A 222 -3.66 -23.19 1.71
CA ASP A 222 -5.07 -23.06 1.37
C ASP A 222 -5.60 -21.79 2.07
N PRO A 223 -6.22 -20.84 1.34
CA PRO A 223 -6.72 -19.62 1.95
C PRO A 223 -7.78 -19.89 3.02
N LEU A 224 -7.71 -19.16 4.12
CA LEU A 224 -8.77 -19.19 5.12
C LEU A 224 -10.03 -18.52 4.56
N SER A 225 -11.20 -19.12 4.78
CA SER A 225 -12.47 -18.45 4.50
C SER A 225 -12.72 -17.30 5.47
N TYR A 226 -13.58 -16.36 5.09
CA TYR A 226 -13.99 -15.28 6.00
C TYR A 226 -14.43 -15.80 7.38
N ALA A 227 -15.27 -16.83 7.43
CA ALA A 227 -15.74 -17.42 8.68
C ALA A 227 -14.61 -18.02 9.51
N GLN A 228 -13.62 -18.67 8.87
CA GLN A 228 -12.45 -19.19 9.57
C GLN A 228 -11.59 -18.07 10.16
N VAL A 229 -11.42 -16.95 9.43
CA VAL A 229 -10.71 -15.77 9.95
C VAL A 229 -11.45 -15.16 11.14
N ILE A 230 -12.77 -14.98 11.06
CA ILE A 230 -13.57 -14.46 12.19
C ILE A 230 -13.49 -15.40 13.40
N ALA A 231 -13.62 -16.71 13.19
CA ALA A 231 -13.51 -17.69 14.27
C ALA A 231 -12.11 -17.71 14.91
N LEU A 232 -11.05 -17.57 14.11
CA LEU A 232 -9.68 -17.44 14.58
C LEU A 232 -9.53 -16.19 15.47
N LEU A 233 -10.01 -15.03 15.00
CA LEU A 233 -9.92 -13.77 15.72
C LEU A 233 -10.65 -13.83 17.09
N ASN A 234 -11.81 -14.47 17.15
CA ASN A 234 -12.56 -14.66 18.40
C ASN A 234 -11.88 -15.62 19.38
N LYS A 235 -11.25 -16.69 18.88
CA LYS A 235 -10.61 -17.71 19.71
C LYS A 235 -9.19 -17.37 20.11
N HIS A 236 -8.56 -16.40 19.45
CA HIS A 236 -7.18 -16.05 19.73
C HIS A 236 -7.04 -15.45 21.12
N THR A 237 -6.22 -16.07 21.96
CA THR A 237 -5.84 -15.55 23.28
C THR A 237 -4.58 -14.72 23.13
N TRP A 238 -4.69 -13.43 23.40
CA TRP A 238 -3.59 -12.50 23.26
C TRP A 238 -2.84 -12.44 24.57
N LEU A 239 -1.52 -12.63 24.52
CA LEU A 239 -0.67 -12.59 25.70
C LEU A 239 -0.88 -11.22 26.38
N ALA A 240 -1.54 -11.25 27.53
CA ALA A 240 -1.98 -10.07 28.28
C ALA A 240 -0.83 -9.39 29.02
N ASP A 241 0.41 -9.66 28.64
CA ASP A 241 1.55 -9.24 29.44
C ASP A 241 1.78 -7.73 29.25
N GLU A 242 1.34 -6.98 30.25
CA GLU A 242 1.47 -5.52 30.39
C GLU A 242 2.94 -5.06 30.28
N ASN A 243 3.90 -6.00 30.41
CA ASN A 243 5.34 -5.75 30.26
C ASN A 243 5.88 -6.02 28.85
N THR A 244 5.15 -6.75 28.00
CA THR A 244 5.43 -6.70 26.56
C THR A 244 4.93 -5.35 26.06
N LYS A 245 5.82 -4.36 26.06
CA LYS A 245 5.71 -3.27 25.11
C LYS A 245 5.68 -3.93 23.74
N LEU A 246 4.49 -4.19 23.20
CA LEU A 246 4.32 -4.37 21.77
C LEU A 246 4.98 -3.14 21.16
N PRO A 247 6.12 -3.31 20.49
CA PRO A 247 7.01 -2.21 20.23
C PRO A 247 6.27 -1.11 19.45
N GLU A 248 6.49 0.13 19.86
CA GLU A 248 5.77 1.31 19.34
C GLU A 248 5.95 1.49 17.82
N TYR A 249 7.01 0.89 17.28
CA TYR A 249 7.31 0.72 15.87
C TYR A 249 8.43 -0.33 15.78
N ILE A 250 8.24 -1.47 15.07
CA ILE A 250 9.39 -2.26 14.62
C ILE A 250 9.46 -2.28 13.11
N PRO A 251 10.54 -1.75 12.53
CA PRO A 251 10.97 -2.14 11.20
C PRO A 251 11.03 -3.68 11.03
N GLU A 252 11.39 -4.42 12.09
CA GLU A 252 11.53 -5.89 12.06
C GLU A 252 10.19 -6.66 11.99
N GLN A 253 9.05 -6.06 12.36
CA GLN A 253 7.72 -6.67 12.13
C GLN A 253 7.42 -6.81 10.63
N ARG A 254 8.01 -5.93 9.82
CA ARG A 254 7.92 -5.97 8.36
C ARG A 254 8.59 -7.23 7.80
N GLU A 255 9.72 -7.66 8.34
CA GLU A 255 10.43 -8.88 7.88
C GLU A 255 9.83 -10.16 8.48
N GLN A 256 9.31 -10.08 9.70
CA GLN A 256 8.79 -11.23 10.44
C GLN A 256 7.49 -11.78 9.84
N LEU A 257 6.48 -10.95 9.53
CA LEU A 257 5.25 -11.44 8.87
C LEU A 257 5.49 -12.05 7.49
N ILE A 258 6.59 -11.64 6.88
CA ILE A 258 6.95 -11.96 5.52
C ILE A 258 7.46 -13.41 5.45
N GLU A 259 8.08 -13.99 6.49
CA GLU A 259 8.49 -15.40 6.53
C GLU A 259 7.29 -16.38 6.50
N ALA A 260 6.91 -16.77 5.29
CA ALA A 260 5.76 -17.59 4.87
C ALA A 260 5.69 -19.05 5.37
N ASN A 261 6.18 -19.35 6.57
CA ASN A 261 5.92 -20.61 7.30
C ASN A 261 5.34 -20.33 8.70
N ARG A 262 4.64 -19.20 8.82
CA ARG A 262 4.12 -18.71 10.09
C ARG A 262 2.68 -19.13 10.29
N LEU A 263 2.35 -19.55 11.51
CA LEU A 263 0.98 -19.90 11.88
C LEU A 263 0.13 -18.63 11.90
N PRO A 264 -1.20 -18.72 11.71
CA PRO A 264 -2.08 -17.55 11.78
C PRO A 264 -1.92 -16.71 13.06
N GLY A 265 -1.52 -17.33 14.18
CA GLY A 265 -1.18 -16.63 15.43
C GLY A 265 0.04 -15.70 15.31
N ASP A 266 1.05 -16.07 14.53
CA ASP A 266 2.25 -15.25 14.31
C ASP A 266 1.93 -13.98 13.52
N VAL A 267 0.98 -14.06 12.59
CA VAL A 267 0.48 -12.89 11.84
C VAL A 267 -0.25 -11.94 12.78
N LEU A 268 -0.98 -12.50 13.72
CA LEU A 268 -1.73 -11.75 14.71
C LEU A 268 -0.80 -10.99 15.67
N TYR A 269 0.33 -11.56 16.11
CA TYR A 269 1.28 -10.88 17.00
C TYR A 269 1.98 -9.63 16.41
N SER A 270 1.83 -9.35 15.12
CA SER A 270 2.44 -8.16 14.49
C SER A 270 1.60 -6.89 14.60
N ILE A 271 0.39 -6.95 15.14
CA ILE A 271 -0.50 -5.78 15.19
C ILE A 271 -0.28 -4.98 16.46
N THR A 272 -0.49 -3.67 16.37
CA THR A 272 -0.49 -2.81 17.56
C THR A 272 -1.68 -3.15 18.46
N ARG A 273 -1.57 -2.85 19.76
CA ARG A 273 -2.68 -3.03 20.71
C ARG A 273 -3.98 -2.38 20.23
N GLY A 274 -3.90 -1.17 19.66
CA GLY A 274 -5.07 -0.50 19.10
C GLY A 274 -5.67 -1.25 17.92
N GLY A 275 -4.83 -1.73 17.00
CA GLY A 275 -5.30 -2.50 15.85
C GLY A 275 -5.93 -3.83 16.26
N TYR A 276 -5.38 -4.46 17.30
CA TYR A 276 -5.95 -5.65 17.90
C TYR A 276 -7.38 -5.43 18.42
N GLU A 277 -7.60 -4.41 19.26
CA GLU A 277 -8.94 -4.13 19.78
C GLU A 277 -9.94 -3.84 18.65
N THR A 278 -9.52 -3.14 17.59
CA THR A 278 -10.35 -2.97 16.39
C THR A 278 -10.74 -4.32 15.77
N LEU A 279 -9.81 -5.26 15.59
CA LEU A 279 -10.12 -6.58 15.03
C LEU A 279 -11.07 -7.38 15.92
N LYS A 280 -10.93 -7.32 17.25
CA LYS A 280 -11.87 -7.99 18.17
C LYS A 280 -13.27 -7.45 18.03
N THR A 281 -13.41 -6.12 18.02
CA THR A 281 -14.73 -5.49 17.93
C THR A 281 -15.42 -5.87 16.63
N VAL A 282 -14.67 -5.89 15.52
CA VAL A 282 -15.18 -6.39 14.24
C VAL A 282 -15.56 -7.86 14.36
N ALA A 283 -14.66 -8.75 14.80
CA ALA A 283 -14.94 -10.18 14.86
C ALA A 283 -16.16 -10.53 15.73
N ALA A 284 -16.31 -9.87 16.88
CA ALA A 284 -17.47 -10.03 17.75
C ALA A 284 -18.77 -9.59 17.06
N ARG A 285 -18.75 -8.45 16.35
CA ARG A 285 -19.92 -7.95 15.61
C ARG A 285 -20.32 -8.89 14.47
N GLU A 286 -19.35 -9.36 13.69
CA GLU A 286 -19.59 -10.26 12.55
C GLU A 286 -20.18 -11.60 13.01
N SER A 287 -19.79 -12.09 14.19
CA SER A 287 -20.32 -13.34 14.77
C SER A 287 -21.77 -13.21 15.24
N LEU A 288 -22.13 -12.07 15.81
CA LEU A 288 -23.51 -11.78 16.21
C LEU A 288 -24.44 -11.66 15.01
N ALA A 289 -23.93 -11.25 13.85
CA ALA A 289 -24.70 -11.15 12.62
C ALA A 289 -24.99 -12.51 11.94
N THR A 290 -24.22 -13.56 12.28
CA THR A 290 -24.41 -14.91 11.74
C THR A 290 -25.32 -15.79 12.61
N ASP A 291 -25.57 -15.41 13.86
CA ASP A 291 -26.38 -16.14 14.84
C ASP A 291 -27.85 -15.65 14.94
N GLY A 292 -28.25 -14.66 14.13
CA GLY A 292 -29.60 -14.09 14.08
C GLY A 292 -30.30 -14.32 12.75
#